data_AF-A0A954SW19-F1
#
_entry.id   AF-A0A954SW19-F1
#
_cell.length_a   1.000
_cell.length_b   1.000
_cell.length_c   1.000
_cell.angle_alpha   90.00
_cell.angle_beta   90.00
_cell.angle_gamma   90.00
#
_symmetry.space_group_name_H-M   'P 1'
#
loop_
_entity.id
_entity.type
_entity.pdbx_description
1 polymer ?
#
loop_
_entity_poly.entity_id
_entity_poly.type
_entity_poly.pdbx_seq_one_letter_code
_entity_poly.pdbx_strand_id
1 'polypeptide(L)'
;GAIVRAIVGAAGMPDTPTPAQPPDEELVEALQDLSQGLTAIWLEHSQLLRLSALASYRDEAQWKNLRAFVARYGNEIFTATFFNPGNLRTILARGGEVFLGALADDPDQAPRLAEDLDRVIPREAVNQYLEAVAATVLENLTEYKDYQTTTTQSDRGELFYVLLEFLRLKSSYDRLLWKLQPLFWTHEVLVQQQHMAAADIWFREVAAQTDDVAQHQLARLAKLESKHGVRLRSIRDHLNARFVQSMTIDRLCALVGPAVASVTDGTSTQEFDLLDERVTEFTQTPFGSGIDIPPWLAALDDQVDRVLAGIAWTRTEDDASVPVSRLPRSWSDVLESIHRWLSRRE
;
A
#
# COMPACT_ATOMS: atom_id res chain seq x y z
N GLY A 1 -13.39 -9.43 -4.07
CA GLY A 1 -13.08 -10.61 -4.91
C GLY A 1 -14.34 -11.32 -5.39
N ALA A 2 -14.84 -12.32 -4.67
CA ALA A 2 -15.88 -13.24 -5.15
C ALA A 2 -17.18 -12.57 -5.66
N ILE A 3 -17.69 -11.55 -4.97
CA ILE A 3 -18.92 -10.83 -5.38
C ILE A 3 -18.70 -10.09 -6.72
N VAL A 4 -17.58 -9.37 -6.85
CA VAL A 4 -17.22 -8.67 -8.09
C VAL A 4 -17.06 -9.68 -9.23
N ARG A 5 -16.37 -10.80 -9.00
CA ARG A 5 -16.20 -11.87 -10.00
C ARG A 5 -17.54 -12.43 -10.48
N ALA A 6 -18.51 -12.59 -9.57
CA ALA A 6 -19.85 -13.06 -9.91
C ALA A 6 -20.62 -12.04 -10.76
N ILE A 7 -20.46 -10.74 -10.51
CA ILE A 7 -21.11 -9.67 -11.28
C ILE A 7 -20.53 -9.56 -12.68
N VAL A 8 -19.21 -9.49 -12.80
CA VAL A 8 -18.54 -9.42 -14.11
C VAL A 8 -18.83 -10.70 -14.92
N GLY A 9 -18.82 -11.87 -14.26
CA GLY A 9 -19.22 -13.12 -14.91
C GLY A 9 -20.69 -13.16 -15.36
N ALA A 10 -21.59 -12.51 -14.62
CA ALA A 10 -23.00 -12.40 -14.98
C ALA A 10 -23.26 -11.39 -16.11
N ALA A 11 -22.44 -10.35 -16.25
CA ALA A 11 -22.47 -9.45 -17.42
C ALA A 11 -22.16 -10.20 -18.73
N GLY A 12 -21.41 -11.30 -18.66
CA GLY A 12 -21.20 -12.22 -19.78
C GLY A 12 -22.36 -13.20 -20.06
N MET A 13 -23.40 -13.25 -19.21
CA MET A 13 -24.53 -14.18 -19.36
C MET A 13 -25.73 -13.51 -20.07
N PRO A 14 -26.32 -14.12 -21.10
CA PRO A 14 -27.40 -13.51 -21.87
C PRO A 14 -28.77 -13.54 -21.16
N ASP A 15 -29.47 -12.40 -21.10
CA ASP A 15 -30.84 -12.28 -20.54
C ASP A 15 -31.94 -12.74 -21.53
N THR A 16 -31.62 -12.87 -22.82
CA THR A 16 -32.57 -13.23 -23.90
C THR A 16 -31.87 -14.03 -25.02
N PRO A 17 -32.60 -14.71 -25.93
CA PRO A 17 -32.00 -15.50 -27.03
C PRO A 17 -31.25 -14.67 -28.09
N THR A 18 -31.08 -13.36 -27.88
CA THR A 18 -30.15 -12.52 -28.66
C THR A 18 -29.04 -12.06 -27.70
N PRO A 19 -27.78 -12.47 -27.92
CA PRO A 19 -26.68 -12.18 -27.00
C PRO A 19 -26.22 -10.75 -27.21
N ALA A 20 -26.64 -9.83 -26.33
CA ALA A 20 -25.96 -8.55 -26.17
C ALA A 20 -25.40 -8.51 -24.75
N GLN A 21 -24.08 -8.52 -24.63
CA GLN A 21 -23.43 -8.10 -23.38
C GLN A 21 -23.90 -6.67 -23.06
N PRO A 22 -24.12 -6.32 -21.79
CA PRO A 22 -24.41 -4.94 -21.43
C PRO A 22 -23.26 -4.04 -21.91
N PRO A 23 -23.54 -2.79 -22.32
CA PRO A 23 -22.49 -1.83 -22.63
C PRO A 23 -21.50 -1.71 -21.47
N ASP A 24 -20.21 -1.54 -21.75
CA ASP A 24 -19.18 -1.40 -20.71
C ASP A 24 -19.50 -0.29 -19.70
N GLU A 25 -20.17 0.78 -20.15
CA GLU A 25 -20.64 1.89 -19.31
C GLU A 25 -21.66 1.42 -18.25
N GLU A 26 -22.62 0.57 -18.63
CA GLU A 26 -23.64 0.04 -17.73
C GLU A 26 -23.03 -0.92 -16.69
N LEU A 27 -22.06 -1.73 -17.12
CA LEU A 27 -21.29 -2.59 -16.20
C LEU A 27 -20.49 -1.74 -15.19
N VAL A 28 -19.85 -0.66 -15.65
CA VAL A 28 -19.08 0.24 -14.78
C VAL A 28 -19.99 0.92 -13.76
N GLU A 29 -21.15 1.45 -14.17
CA GLU A 29 -22.12 2.06 -13.25
C GLU A 29 -22.55 1.08 -12.15
N ALA A 30 -22.89 -0.16 -12.52
CA ALA A 30 -23.26 -1.19 -11.54
C ALA A 30 -22.11 -1.53 -10.57
N LEU A 31 -20.88 -1.56 -11.07
CA LEU A 31 -19.69 -1.79 -10.24
C LEU A 31 -19.36 -0.62 -9.33
N GLN A 32 -19.65 0.63 -9.75
CA GLN A 32 -19.48 1.82 -8.92
C GLN A 32 -20.43 1.76 -7.72
N ASP A 33 -21.71 1.50 -7.97
CA ASP A 33 -22.75 1.36 -6.96
C ASP A 33 -22.39 0.28 -5.92
N LEU A 34 -21.97 -0.89 -6.39
CA LEU A 34 -21.48 -1.94 -5.50
C LEU A 34 -20.25 -1.49 -4.70
N SER A 35 -19.26 -0.90 -5.39
CA SER A 35 -17.99 -0.54 -4.79
C SER A 35 -18.14 0.53 -3.71
N GLN A 36 -19.08 1.46 -3.87
CA GLN A 36 -19.42 2.45 -2.85
C GLN A 36 -19.89 1.78 -1.56
N GLY A 37 -20.83 0.84 -1.66
CA GLY A 37 -21.30 0.11 -0.48
C GLY A 37 -20.23 -0.80 0.13
N LEU A 38 -19.40 -1.47 -0.69
CA LEU A 38 -18.29 -2.30 -0.21
C LEU A 38 -17.24 -1.45 0.50
N THR A 39 -16.97 -0.26 -0.02
CA THR A 39 -16.07 0.71 0.58
C THR A 39 -16.59 1.13 1.95
N ALA A 40 -17.89 1.35 2.12
CA ALA A 40 -18.45 1.65 3.44
C ALA A 40 -18.20 0.53 4.48
N ILE A 41 -18.40 -0.74 4.10
CA ILE A 41 -18.10 -1.90 4.97
C ILE A 41 -16.60 -1.96 5.27
N TRP A 42 -15.80 -1.85 4.22
CA TRP A 42 -14.35 -1.89 4.32
C TRP A 42 -13.82 -0.79 5.25
N LEU A 43 -14.37 0.42 5.18
CA LEU A 43 -14.01 1.53 6.03
C LEU A 43 -14.33 1.27 7.50
N GLU A 44 -15.44 0.61 7.81
CA GLU A 44 -15.81 0.24 9.18
C GLU A 44 -14.77 -0.72 9.79
N HIS A 45 -14.38 -1.76 9.05
CA HIS A 45 -13.42 -2.76 9.54
C HIS A 45 -11.96 -2.28 9.49
N SER A 46 -11.57 -1.56 8.44
CA SER A 46 -10.20 -1.13 8.23
C SER A 46 -9.73 -0.05 9.22
N GLN A 47 -10.64 0.65 9.88
CA GLN A 47 -10.30 1.63 10.91
C GLN A 47 -9.64 1.01 12.14
N LEU A 48 -9.97 -0.24 12.44
CA LEU A 48 -9.43 -0.97 13.60
C LEU A 48 -8.01 -1.51 13.37
N LEU A 49 -7.54 -1.49 12.12
CA LEU A 49 -6.22 -2.02 11.76
C LEU A 49 -5.11 -0.96 11.94
N ARG A 50 -4.05 -1.36 12.65
CA ARG A 50 -2.80 -0.61 12.75
C ARG A 50 -1.92 -0.92 11.55
N LEU A 51 -1.95 -0.05 10.55
CA LEU A 51 -1.14 -0.17 9.33
C LEU A 51 0.32 0.28 9.50
N SER A 52 0.67 0.90 10.63
CA SER A 52 2.05 1.33 10.92
C SER A 52 2.25 1.59 12.41
N ALA A 53 3.48 1.41 12.88
CA ALA A 53 3.97 1.87 14.16
C ALA A 53 3.61 3.33 14.45
N LEU A 54 3.68 4.20 13.44
CA LEU A 54 3.36 5.63 13.57
C LEU A 54 1.86 5.94 13.58
N ALA A 55 0.97 4.94 13.43
CA ALA A 55 -0.47 5.16 13.44
C ALA A 55 -0.98 5.73 14.79
N SER A 56 -0.34 5.38 15.91
CA SER A 56 -0.67 5.96 17.22
C SER A 56 -0.27 7.44 17.30
N TYR A 57 0.81 7.84 16.63
CA TYR A 57 1.35 9.20 16.63
C TYR A 57 0.72 10.11 15.57
N ARG A 58 -0.54 9.87 15.24
CA ARG A 58 -1.35 10.76 14.39
C ARG A 58 -1.82 11.99 15.15
N ASP A 59 -2.10 11.81 16.44
CA ASP A 59 -2.39 12.90 17.35
C ASP A 59 -1.18 13.84 17.47
N GLU A 60 -1.43 15.14 17.43
CA GLU A 60 -0.37 16.14 17.37
C GLU A 60 0.34 16.33 18.72
N ALA A 61 -0.33 16.04 19.85
CA ALA A 61 0.31 16.08 21.17
C ALA A 61 1.25 14.88 21.34
N GLN A 62 0.81 13.67 21.00
CA GLN A 62 1.65 12.48 21.04
C GLN A 62 2.86 12.62 20.11
N TRP A 63 2.65 13.14 18.90
CA TRP A 63 3.72 13.44 17.95
C TRP A 63 4.75 14.42 18.52
N LYS A 64 4.29 15.53 19.12
CA LYS A 64 5.19 16.52 19.73
C LYS A 64 6.04 15.90 20.83
N ASN A 65 5.47 15.01 21.64
CA ASN A 65 6.21 14.35 22.71
C ASN A 65 7.29 13.39 22.17
N LEU A 66 6.94 12.55 21.19
CA LEU A 66 7.93 11.68 20.53
C LEU A 66 9.04 12.50 19.87
N ARG A 67 8.68 13.56 19.13
CA ARG A 67 9.66 14.45 18.50
C ARG A 67 10.58 15.13 19.53
N ALA A 68 10.03 15.59 20.65
CA ALA A 68 10.81 16.21 21.73
C ALA A 68 11.76 15.19 22.39
N PHE A 69 11.30 13.96 22.59
CA PHE A 69 12.14 12.86 23.07
C PHE A 69 13.31 12.60 22.13
N VAL A 70 13.05 12.40 20.83
CA VAL A 70 14.10 12.17 19.84
C VAL A 70 15.06 13.37 19.76
N ALA A 71 14.56 14.59 19.73
CA ALA A 71 15.42 15.78 19.67
C ALA A 71 16.29 15.97 20.91
N ARG A 72 15.83 15.55 22.10
CA ARG A 72 16.55 15.74 23.36
C ARG A 72 17.59 14.65 23.65
N TYR A 73 17.24 13.40 23.35
CA TYR A 73 18.04 12.22 23.74
C TYR A 73 18.56 11.42 22.54
N GLY A 74 18.12 11.72 21.32
CA GLY A 74 18.40 10.91 20.16
C GLY A 74 19.89 10.76 19.84
N ASN A 75 20.72 11.79 20.08
CA ASN A 75 22.16 11.70 19.85
C ASN A 75 22.86 10.63 20.73
N GLU A 76 22.31 10.38 21.92
CA GLU A 76 22.86 9.39 22.87
C GLU A 76 22.32 7.98 22.57
N ILE A 77 21.07 7.87 22.13
CA ILE A 77 20.36 6.59 21.99
C ILE A 77 20.47 6.04 20.56
N PHE A 78 20.17 6.87 19.56
CA PHE A 78 19.92 6.45 18.18
C PHE A 78 21.20 6.40 17.36
N THR A 79 22.04 5.44 17.72
CA THR A 79 23.32 5.16 17.07
C THR A 79 23.20 4.04 16.04
N ALA A 80 24.26 3.81 15.26
CA ALA A 80 24.35 2.66 14.36
C ALA A 80 24.14 1.31 15.10
N THR A 81 24.58 1.23 16.37
CA THR A 81 24.34 0.05 17.21
C THR A 81 22.87 -0.11 17.51
N PHE A 82 22.16 0.95 17.91
CA PHE A 82 20.72 0.87 18.18
C PHE A 82 19.93 0.40 16.95
N PHE A 83 20.23 0.96 15.78
CA PHE A 83 19.52 0.62 14.53
C PHE A 83 19.95 -0.70 13.89
N ASN A 84 20.84 -1.46 14.53
CA ASN A 84 21.14 -2.81 14.07
C ASN A 84 19.85 -3.67 14.08
N PRO A 85 19.51 -4.37 12.98
CA PRO A 85 18.27 -5.15 12.90
C PRO A 85 18.09 -6.21 14.00
N GLY A 86 19.17 -6.74 14.59
CA GLY A 86 19.09 -7.64 15.74
C GLY A 86 18.64 -6.93 17.02
N ASN A 87 19.15 -5.71 17.25
CA ASN A 87 18.79 -4.89 18.39
C ASN A 87 17.35 -4.39 18.29
N LEU A 88 16.95 -3.91 17.10
CA LEU A 88 15.57 -3.51 16.84
C LEU A 88 14.59 -4.66 17.13
N ARG A 89 14.87 -5.87 16.64
CA ARG A 89 14.03 -7.05 16.90
C ARG A 89 13.99 -7.42 18.38
N THR A 90 15.09 -7.26 19.10
CA THR A 90 15.16 -7.53 20.54
C THR A 90 14.27 -6.56 21.31
N ILE A 91 14.34 -5.26 20.99
CA ILE A 91 13.47 -4.23 21.56
C ILE A 91 12.00 -4.55 21.28
N LEU A 92 11.64 -4.97 20.07
CA LEU A 92 10.24 -5.32 19.77
C LEU A 92 9.77 -6.60 20.47
N ALA A 93 10.66 -7.57 20.68
CA ALA A 93 10.30 -8.84 21.31
C ALA A 93 10.17 -8.75 22.84
N ARG A 94 10.95 -7.87 23.47
CA ARG A 94 11.08 -7.79 24.94
C ARG A 94 10.73 -6.43 25.52
N GLY A 95 10.37 -5.47 24.69
CA GLY A 95 10.18 -4.07 25.04
C GLY A 95 11.48 -3.27 25.09
N GLY A 96 11.34 -1.95 25.13
CA GLY A 96 12.42 -1.00 25.41
C GLY A 96 13.03 -1.13 26.82
N GLU A 97 12.39 -1.85 27.75
CA GLU A 97 12.94 -2.16 29.07
C GLU A 97 14.29 -2.87 29.00
N VAL A 98 14.57 -3.63 27.93
CA VAL A 98 15.90 -4.23 27.72
C VAL A 98 16.98 -3.15 27.60
N PHE A 99 16.67 -2.07 26.87
CA PHE A 99 17.59 -0.94 26.74
C PHE A 99 17.70 -0.17 28.08
N LEU A 100 16.58 0.02 28.78
CA LEU A 100 16.58 0.74 30.07
C LEU A 100 17.28 -0.04 31.19
N GLY A 101 17.23 -1.37 31.16
CA GLY A 101 18.02 -2.23 32.04
C GLY A 101 19.52 -2.08 31.77
N ALA A 102 19.93 -2.13 30.51
CA ALA A 102 21.33 -1.88 30.13
C ALA A 102 21.78 -0.45 30.52
N LEU A 103 20.90 0.55 30.41
CA LEU A 103 21.17 1.93 30.85
C LEU A 103 21.33 2.07 32.36
N ALA A 104 20.61 1.26 33.14
CA ALA A 104 20.79 1.23 34.59
C ALA A 104 22.15 0.63 34.99
N ASP A 105 22.62 -0.37 34.24
CA ASP A 105 23.92 -1.02 34.47
C ASP A 105 25.10 -0.15 33.99
N ASP A 106 24.92 0.58 32.89
CA ASP A 106 25.89 1.52 32.32
C ASP A 106 25.22 2.86 31.95
N PRO A 107 25.14 3.81 32.90
CA PRO A 107 24.54 5.13 32.68
C PRO A 107 25.30 6.00 31.67
N ASP A 108 26.60 5.75 31.47
CA ASP A 108 27.47 6.58 30.64
C ASP A 108 27.15 6.45 29.14
N GLN A 109 26.43 5.39 28.74
CA GLN A 109 25.98 5.23 27.35
C GLN A 109 24.95 6.29 26.92
N ALA A 110 24.12 6.79 27.86
CA ALA A 110 23.13 7.85 27.61
C ALA A 110 22.92 8.67 28.89
N PRO A 111 23.92 9.49 29.28
CA PRO A 111 23.97 10.10 30.60
C PRO A 111 22.80 11.05 30.84
N ARG A 112 22.36 11.79 29.81
CA ARG A 112 21.23 12.71 29.96
C ARG A 112 19.93 11.94 30.16
N LEU A 113 19.71 10.86 29.42
CA LEU A 113 18.52 10.03 29.62
C LEU A 113 18.54 9.39 31.01
N ALA A 114 19.67 8.86 31.46
CA ALA A 114 19.81 8.23 32.77
C ALA A 114 19.50 9.21 33.91
N GLU A 115 19.95 10.46 33.81
CA GLU A 115 19.65 11.51 34.79
C GLU A 115 18.18 11.94 34.81
N ASP A 116 17.56 12.04 33.62
CA ASP A 116 16.20 12.52 33.43
C ASP A 116 15.12 11.43 33.67
N LEU A 117 15.50 10.15 33.61
CA LEU A 117 14.59 9.00 33.76
C LEU A 117 13.91 9.01 35.14
N ASP A 118 12.59 8.83 35.15
CA ASP A 118 11.70 8.86 36.32
C ASP A 118 11.67 10.20 37.10
N ARG A 119 12.39 11.22 36.62
CA ARG A 119 12.36 12.59 37.15
C ARG A 119 11.64 13.57 36.22
N VAL A 120 12.07 13.58 34.96
CA VAL A 120 11.56 14.47 33.90
C VAL A 120 10.67 13.69 32.94
N ILE A 121 11.06 12.46 32.62
CA ILE A 121 10.33 11.58 31.71
C ILE A 121 10.04 10.25 32.39
N PRO A 122 8.79 9.78 32.41
CA PRO A 122 8.47 8.50 33.04
C PRO A 122 9.05 7.34 32.21
N ARG A 123 9.59 6.33 32.88
CA ARG A 123 10.11 5.11 32.26
C ARG A 123 9.20 4.51 31.19
N GLU A 124 7.91 4.39 31.50
CA GLU A 124 6.90 3.85 30.58
C GLU A 124 6.83 4.62 29.25
N ALA A 125 6.94 5.96 29.29
CA ALA A 125 6.95 6.75 28.06
C ALA A 125 8.23 6.51 27.24
N VAL A 126 9.38 6.40 27.91
CA VAL A 126 10.65 6.08 27.22
C VAL A 126 10.55 4.73 26.55
N ASN A 127 10.04 3.71 27.27
CA ASN A 127 9.81 2.38 26.73
C ASN A 127 8.97 2.44 25.44
N GLN A 128 7.83 3.13 25.48
CA GLN A 128 6.94 3.30 24.33
C GLN A 128 7.59 4.03 23.16
N TYR A 129 8.44 5.03 23.41
CA TYR A 129 9.14 5.75 22.33
C TYR A 129 10.23 4.90 21.68
N LEU A 130 10.98 4.11 22.46
CA LEU A 130 11.99 3.20 21.93
C LEU A 130 11.34 2.12 21.05
N GLU A 131 10.25 1.52 21.52
CA GLU A 131 9.49 0.55 20.72
C GLU A 131 8.90 1.17 19.46
N ALA A 132 8.34 2.38 19.56
CA ALA A 132 7.79 3.09 18.41
C ALA A 132 8.86 3.37 17.34
N VAL A 133 10.05 3.84 17.75
CA VAL A 133 11.16 4.08 16.83
C VAL A 133 11.65 2.77 16.21
N ALA A 134 11.82 1.72 17.02
CA ALA A 134 12.30 0.43 16.52
C ALA A 134 11.33 -0.20 15.52
N ALA A 135 10.03 -0.19 15.83
CA ALA A 135 9.00 -0.70 14.94
C ALA A 135 8.95 0.11 13.65
N THR A 136 9.00 1.45 13.74
CA THR A 136 8.97 2.33 12.57
C THR A 136 10.13 2.05 11.61
N VAL A 137 11.36 1.85 12.13
CA VAL A 137 12.51 1.55 11.29
C VAL A 137 12.42 0.16 10.67
N LEU A 138 12.03 -0.86 11.45
CA LEU A 138 11.87 -2.21 10.94
C LEU A 138 10.78 -2.32 9.87
N GLU A 139 9.69 -1.56 10.01
CA GLU A 139 8.62 -1.48 9.02
C GLU A 139 9.04 -0.75 7.73
N ASN A 140 10.05 0.14 7.80
CA ASN A 140 10.43 1.04 6.70
C ASN A 140 11.95 1.00 6.45
N LEU A 141 12.52 -0.21 6.36
CA LEU A 141 13.97 -0.41 6.19
C LEU A 141 14.50 0.22 4.90
N THR A 142 13.70 0.21 3.84
CA THR A 142 14.08 0.76 2.53
C THR A 142 14.20 2.28 2.61
N GLU A 143 13.23 2.95 3.24
CA GLU A 143 13.25 4.39 3.47
C GLU A 143 14.34 4.78 4.48
N TYR A 144 14.59 3.95 5.49
CA TYR A 144 15.67 4.17 6.44
C TYR A 144 17.05 4.11 5.76
N LYS A 145 17.29 3.11 4.89
CA LYS A 145 18.53 3.02 4.10
C LYS A 145 18.69 4.23 3.19
N ASP A 146 17.63 4.66 2.50
CA ASP A 146 17.64 5.87 1.68
C ASP A 146 17.97 7.13 2.49
N TYR A 147 17.42 7.24 3.71
CA TYR A 147 17.78 8.32 4.63
C TYR A 147 19.26 8.28 5.04
N GLN A 148 19.79 7.10 5.36
CA GLN A 148 21.21 6.93 5.70
C GLN A 148 22.15 7.29 4.56
N THR A 149 21.79 6.98 3.31
CA THR A 149 22.66 7.25 2.16
C THR A 149 22.53 8.69 1.64
N THR A 150 21.36 9.31 1.83
CA THR A 150 21.05 10.63 1.26
C THR A 150 21.50 11.79 2.16
N THR A 151 21.58 11.60 3.49
CA THR A 151 21.86 12.70 4.41
C THR A 151 22.83 12.34 5.52
N THR A 152 23.79 13.24 5.79
CA THR A 152 24.68 13.15 6.96
C THR A 152 23.94 13.34 8.29
N GLN A 153 22.65 13.70 8.26
CA GLN A 153 21.80 13.79 9.43
C GLN A 153 21.48 12.40 10.03
N SER A 154 21.67 11.31 9.29
CA SER A 154 21.49 9.96 9.83
C SER A 154 22.45 9.62 10.96
N ASP A 155 23.63 10.24 10.96
CA ASP A 155 24.64 10.07 12.00
C ASP A 155 24.32 10.91 13.24
N ARG A 156 23.32 11.78 13.15
CA ARG A 156 22.84 12.67 14.21
C ARG A 156 21.51 12.18 14.73
N GLY A 157 21.53 11.30 15.72
CA GLY A 157 20.33 10.68 16.27
C GLY A 157 19.29 11.68 16.77
N GLU A 158 19.69 12.89 17.19
CA GLU A 158 18.78 13.97 17.57
C GLU A 158 17.98 14.56 16.40
N LEU A 159 18.43 14.37 15.16
CA LEU A 159 17.72 14.76 13.94
C LEU A 159 16.88 13.61 13.36
N PHE A 160 16.87 12.43 13.98
CA PHE A 160 16.13 11.27 13.48
C PHE A 160 14.61 11.53 13.35
N TYR A 161 14.06 12.50 14.09
CA TYR A 161 12.66 12.90 13.95
C TYR A 161 12.33 13.43 12.54
N VAL A 162 13.32 13.87 11.76
CA VAL A 162 13.15 14.27 10.36
C VAL A 162 12.64 13.09 9.56
N LEU A 163 13.30 11.93 9.63
CA LEU A 163 12.83 10.71 8.97
C LEU A 163 11.42 10.33 9.45
N LEU A 164 11.16 10.41 10.76
CA LEU A 164 9.84 10.12 11.31
C LEU A 164 8.75 11.06 10.74
N GLU A 165 9.03 12.34 10.47
CA GLU A 165 8.06 13.24 9.79
C GLU A 165 7.72 12.75 8.38
N PHE A 166 8.72 12.30 7.61
CA PHE A 166 8.50 11.74 6.28
C PHE A 166 7.73 10.41 6.33
N LEU A 167 8.07 9.52 7.27
CA LEU A 167 7.36 8.25 7.44
C LEU A 167 5.92 8.45 7.95
N ARG A 168 5.65 9.50 8.73
CA ARG A 168 4.27 9.88 9.11
C ARG A 168 3.46 10.33 7.89
N LEU A 169 4.09 11.05 6.94
CA LEU A 169 3.46 11.38 5.66
C LEU A 169 3.17 10.12 4.83
N LYS A 170 4.17 9.26 4.64
CA LYS A 170 4.02 7.96 3.95
C LYS A 170 2.89 7.14 4.57
N SER A 171 2.88 6.94 5.88
CA SER A 171 1.81 6.21 6.58
C SER A 171 0.42 6.84 6.40
N SER A 172 0.34 8.16 6.27
CA SER A 172 -0.93 8.85 5.96
C SER A 172 -1.40 8.55 4.53
N TYR A 173 -0.47 8.49 3.57
CA TYR A 173 -0.71 8.11 2.19
C TYR A 173 -1.08 6.62 2.06
N ASP A 174 -0.34 5.72 2.71
CA ASP A 174 -0.59 4.27 2.74
C ASP A 174 -1.97 3.95 3.28
N ARG A 175 -2.45 4.72 4.27
CA ARG A 175 -3.83 4.56 4.74
C ARG A 175 -4.85 4.97 3.70
N LEU A 176 -4.60 5.98 2.87
CA LEU A 176 -5.50 6.34 1.78
C LEU A 176 -5.54 5.22 0.73
N LEU A 177 -4.38 4.67 0.35
CA LEU A 177 -4.31 3.47 -0.49
C LEU A 177 -5.11 2.30 0.10
N TRP A 178 -4.99 2.09 1.40
CA TRP A 178 -5.74 1.04 2.09
C TRP A 178 -7.25 1.24 1.98
N LYS A 179 -7.75 2.48 2.05
CA LYS A 179 -9.18 2.77 1.89
C LYS A 179 -9.70 2.48 0.47
N LEU A 180 -8.82 2.57 -0.53
CA LEU A 180 -9.16 2.40 -1.95
C LEU A 180 -9.06 0.94 -2.43
N GLN A 181 -8.64 0.00 -1.57
CA GLN A 181 -8.51 -1.42 -1.91
C GLN A 181 -9.73 -2.02 -2.63
N PRO A 182 -11.00 -1.74 -2.23
CA PRO A 182 -12.16 -2.25 -2.96
C PRO A 182 -12.22 -1.80 -4.43
N LEU A 183 -11.75 -0.58 -4.74
CA LEU A 183 -11.72 -0.08 -6.11
C LEU A 183 -10.64 -0.78 -6.95
N PHE A 184 -9.50 -1.07 -6.33
CA PHE A 184 -8.40 -1.79 -6.99
C PHE A 184 -8.79 -3.24 -7.28
N TRP A 185 -9.43 -3.93 -6.33
CA TRP A 185 -9.94 -5.28 -6.57
C TRP A 185 -10.99 -5.34 -7.68
N THR A 186 -11.78 -4.28 -7.83
CA THR A 186 -12.79 -4.22 -8.90
C THR A 186 -12.13 -4.16 -10.27
N HIS A 187 -11.15 -3.27 -10.41
CA HIS A 187 -10.33 -3.17 -11.60
C HIS A 187 -9.57 -4.46 -11.92
N GLU A 188 -8.92 -5.03 -10.93
CA GLU A 188 -8.18 -6.28 -11.04
C GLU A 188 -9.07 -7.41 -11.60
N VAL A 189 -10.31 -7.53 -11.11
CA VAL A 189 -11.27 -8.52 -11.62
C VAL A 189 -11.70 -8.23 -13.07
N LEU A 190 -11.94 -6.97 -13.43
CA LEU A 190 -12.29 -6.58 -14.81
C LEU A 190 -11.18 -6.99 -15.78
N VAL A 191 -9.94 -6.68 -15.42
CA VAL A 191 -8.74 -6.97 -16.20
C VAL A 191 -8.52 -8.49 -16.33
N GLN A 192 -8.72 -9.26 -15.24
CA GLN A 192 -8.61 -10.72 -15.26
C GLN A 192 -9.64 -11.39 -16.16
N GLN A 193 -10.86 -10.87 -16.17
CA GLN A 193 -11.95 -11.39 -17.01
C GLN A 193 -11.92 -10.81 -18.43
N GLN A 194 -10.83 -10.12 -18.82
CA GLN A 194 -10.61 -9.54 -20.14
C GLN A 194 -11.64 -8.48 -20.56
N HIS A 195 -12.33 -7.87 -19.59
CA HIS A 195 -13.21 -6.72 -19.81
C HIS A 195 -12.39 -5.42 -19.87
N MET A 196 -11.50 -5.32 -20.87
CA MET A 196 -10.49 -4.26 -20.97
C MET A 196 -11.09 -2.86 -21.17
N ALA A 197 -12.19 -2.75 -21.92
CA ALA A 197 -12.88 -1.48 -22.14
C ALA A 197 -13.52 -0.93 -20.84
N ALA A 198 -14.25 -1.77 -20.11
CA ALA A 198 -14.76 -1.43 -18.77
C ALA A 198 -13.63 -1.12 -17.78
N ALA A 199 -12.53 -1.88 -17.80
CA ALA A 199 -11.35 -1.61 -16.97
C ALA A 199 -10.74 -0.23 -17.26
N ASP A 200 -10.69 0.18 -18.54
CA ASP A 200 -10.17 1.49 -18.96
C ASP A 200 -11.08 2.67 -18.56
N ILE A 201 -12.40 2.48 -18.59
CA ILE A 201 -13.36 3.47 -18.05
C ILE A 201 -13.15 3.59 -16.54
N TRP A 202 -13.19 2.45 -15.82
CA TRP A 202 -12.98 2.39 -14.37
C TRP A 202 -11.66 3.05 -13.93
N PHE A 203 -10.57 2.75 -14.63
CA PHE A 203 -9.26 3.35 -14.38
C PHE A 203 -9.30 4.87 -14.46
N ARG A 204 -9.90 5.43 -15.52
CA ARG A 204 -9.97 6.88 -15.72
C ARG A 204 -10.79 7.58 -14.63
N GLU A 205 -11.87 6.95 -14.19
CA GLU A 205 -12.72 7.49 -13.14
C GLU A 205 -12.02 7.48 -11.78
N VAL A 206 -11.38 6.37 -11.39
CA VAL A 206 -10.60 6.30 -10.15
C VAL A 206 -9.43 7.28 -10.19
N ALA A 207 -8.75 7.41 -11.33
CA ALA A 207 -7.68 8.39 -11.52
C ALA A 207 -8.19 9.83 -11.32
N ALA A 208 -9.32 10.19 -11.94
CA ALA A 208 -9.91 11.52 -11.83
C ALA A 208 -10.36 11.83 -10.40
N GLN A 209 -11.00 10.88 -9.72
CA GLN A 209 -11.51 11.07 -8.35
C GLN A 209 -10.38 11.21 -7.32
N THR A 210 -9.21 10.65 -7.59
CA THR A 210 -8.09 10.61 -6.64
C THR A 210 -6.98 11.63 -6.93
N ASP A 211 -7.06 12.36 -8.05
CA ASP A 211 -6.02 13.29 -8.50
C ASP A 211 -5.74 14.42 -7.50
N ASP A 212 -6.80 15.11 -7.04
CA ASP A 212 -6.69 16.18 -6.05
C ASP A 212 -6.07 15.70 -4.74
N VAL A 213 -6.42 14.49 -4.31
CA VAL A 213 -5.87 13.88 -3.09
C VAL A 213 -4.39 13.56 -3.29
N ALA A 214 -4.00 13.02 -4.43
CA ALA A 214 -2.60 12.73 -4.75
C ALA A 214 -1.77 14.02 -4.79
N GLN A 215 -2.29 15.06 -5.46
CA GLN A 215 -1.66 16.37 -5.55
C GLN A 215 -1.47 17.01 -4.17
N HIS A 216 -2.47 16.88 -3.28
CA HIS A 216 -2.36 17.35 -1.90
C HIS A 216 -1.22 16.66 -1.14
N GLN A 217 -1.05 15.33 -1.29
CA GLN A 217 0.03 14.59 -0.62
C GLN A 217 1.40 14.96 -1.17
N LEU A 218 1.53 15.16 -2.50
CA LEU A 218 2.75 15.66 -3.13
C LEU A 218 3.12 17.07 -2.66
N ALA A 219 2.14 17.96 -2.49
CA ALA A 219 2.37 19.29 -1.94
C ALA A 219 2.87 19.24 -0.48
N ARG A 220 2.32 18.33 0.34
CA ARG A 220 2.81 18.08 1.71
C ARG A 220 4.25 17.55 1.70
N LEU A 221 4.59 16.65 0.78
CA LEU A 221 5.96 16.16 0.60
C LEU A 221 6.90 17.32 0.26
N ALA A 222 6.58 18.13 -0.75
CA ALA A 222 7.41 19.26 -1.17
C ALA A 222 7.67 20.25 -0.02
N LYS A 223 6.66 20.49 0.84
CA LYS A 223 6.83 21.31 2.05
C LYS A 223 7.79 20.69 3.06
N LEU A 224 7.72 19.38 3.29
CA LEU A 224 8.66 18.68 4.19
C LEU A 224 10.08 18.70 3.64
N GLU A 225 10.24 18.45 2.33
CA GLU A 225 11.53 18.48 1.66
C GLU A 225 12.17 19.88 1.76
N SER A 226 11.40 20.94 1.52
CA SER A 226 11.89 22.31 1.68
C SER A 226 12.21 22.68 3.12
N LYS A 227 11.45 22.18 4.10
CA LYS A 227 11.64 22.49 5.52
C LYS A 227 12.96 21.90 6.05
N HIS A 228 13.31 20.69 5.64
CA HIS A 228 14.47 19.96 6.18
C HIS A 228 15.67 19.92 5.24
N GLY A 229 15.51 20.31 3.98
CA GLY A 229 16.56 20.22 2.96
C GLY A 229 16.92 18.79 2.60
N VAL A 230 16.02 17.82 2.85
CA VAL A 230 16.21 16.39 2.58
C VAL A 230 15.22 15.93 1.53
N ARG A 231 15.65 15.04 0.62
CA ARG A 231 14.82 14.48 -0.44
C ARG A 231 14.96 12.97 -0.45
N LEU A 232 13.99 12.26 0.11
CA LEU A 232 13.99 10.80 0.16
C LEU A 232 13.35 10.25 -1.10
N ARG A 233 14.16 9.63 -1.96
CA ARG A 233 13.73 9.09 -3.25
C ARG A 233 12.68 7.99 -3.06
N SER A 234 12.90 7.09 -2.11
CA SER A 234 11.97 6.01 -1.75
C SER A 234 10.55 6.53 -1.51
N ILE A 235 10.40 7.56 -0.67
CA ILE A 235 9.10 8.14 -0.33
C ILE A 235 8.54 8.98 -1.48
N ARG A 236 9.39 9.69 -2.21
CA ARG A 236 8.97 10.47 -3.37
C ARG A 236 8.40 9.58 -4.46
N ASP A 237 9.09 8.50 -4.80
CA ASP A 237 8.67 7.58 -5.85
C ASP A 237 7.37 6.88 -5.44
N HIS A 238 7.23 6.52 -4.16
CA HIS A 238 6.00 5.96 -3.60
C HIS A 238 4.79 6.91 -3.66
N LEU A 239 4.96 8.22 -3.44
CA LEU A 239 3.87 9.19 -3.58
C LEU A 239 3.61 9.54 -5.06
N ASN A 240 4.64 9.56 -5.90
CA ASN A 240 4.51 9.79 -7.35
C ASN A 240 3.82 8.65 -8.09
N ALA A 241 3.83 7.44 -7.51
CA ALA A 241 2.98 6.33 -7.94
C ALA A 241 1.50 6.71 -8.06
N ARG A 242 1.06 7.69 -7.25
CA ARG A 242 -0.36 8.05 -7.07
C ARG A 242 -1.19 6.82 -6.68
N PHE A 243 -2.51 6.97 -6.71
CA PHE A 243 -3.44 5.91 -6.30
C PHE A 243 -3.78 4.93 -7.43
N VAL A 244 -3.11 5.02 -8.59
CA VAL A 244 -3.45 4.21 -9.78
C VAL A 244 -2.36 3.22 -10.17
N GLN A 245 -1.18 3.29 -9.55
CA GLN A 245 -0.06 2.43 -9.95
C GLN A 245 -0.41 0.94 -9.88
N SER A 246 -1.07 0.48 -8.82
CA SER A 246 -1.49 -0.92 -8.69
C SER A 246 -2.32 -1.36 -9.89
N MET A 247 -3.26 -0.51 -10.34
CA MET A 247 -4.09 -0.79 -11.51
C MET A 247 -3.27 -0.79 -12.81
N THR A 248 -2.26 0.08 -12.94
CA THR A 248 -1.34 0.04 -14.08
C THR A 248 -0.55 -1.27 -14.12
N ILE A 249 -0.12 -1.78 -12.95
CA ILE A 249 0.56 -3.07 -12.83
C ILE A 249 -0.40 -4.22 -13.21
N ASP A 250 -1.63 -4.21 -12.72
CA ASP A 250 -2.63 -5.23 -13.07
C ASP A 250 -2.84 -5.33 -14.59
N ARG A 251 -2.93 -4.18 -15.27
CA ARG A 251 -3.07 -4.12 -16.74
C ARG A 251 -1.86 -4.72 -17.46
N LEU A 252 -0.65 -4.45 -16.98
CA LEU A 252 0.57 -5.04 -17.52
C LEU A 252 0.55 -6.56 -17.36
N CYS A 253 0.29 -7.06 -16.14
CA CYS A 253 0.23 -8.48 -15.83
C CYS A 253 -0.84 -9.22 -16.66
N ALA A 254 -1.95 -8.57 -16.99
CA ALA A 254 -3.02 -9.19 -17.77
C ALA A 254 -2.69 -9.44 -19.24
N LEU A 255 -1.68 -8.75 -19.78
CA LEU A 255 -1.19 -9.00 -21.14
C LEU A 255 -0.40 -10.31 -21.24
N VAL A 256 0.10 -10.85 -20.13
CA VAL A 256 0.93 -12.07 -20.11
C VAL A 256 0.17 -13.29 -20.63
N GLY A 257 -1.08 -13.48 -20.20
CA GLY A 257 -1.89 -14.63 -20.62
C GLY A 257 -2.11 -14.66 -22.14
N PRO A 258 -2.68 -13.59 -22.74
CA PRO A 258 -2.82 -13.46 -24.18
C PRO A 258 -1.49 -13.58 -24.94
N ALA A 259 -0.41 -12.96 -24.44
CA ALA A 259 0.91 -13.04 -25.07
C ALA A 259 1.45 -14.49 -25.11
N VAL A 260 1.39 -15.23 -24.01
CA VAL A 260 1.83 -16.64 -23.97
C VAL A 260 0.97 -17.53 -24.86
N ALA A 261 -0.35 -17.33 -24.86
CA ALA A 261 -1.26 -18.08 -25.73
C ALA A 261 -0.97 -17.83 -27.22
N SER A 262 -0.81 -16.56 -27.62
CA SER A 262 -0.54 -16.16 -29.01
C SER A 262 0.75 -16.79 -29.57
N VAL A 263 1.80 -16.88 -28.75
CA VAL A 263 3.08 -17.52 -29.10
C VAL A 263 2.92 -19.05 -29.18
N THR A 264 2.16 -19.65 -28.28
CA THR A 264 1.93 -21.10 -28.24
C THR A 264 1.10 -21.59 -29.42
N ASP A 265 0.06 -20.83 -29.78
CA ASP A 265 -0.86 -21.16 -30.87
C ASP A 265 -0.33 -20.74 -32.26
N GLY A 266 0.75 -19.94 -32.31
CA GLY A 266 1.39 -19.48 -33.55
C GLY A 266 0.51 -18.53 -34.38
N THR A 267 -0.45 -17.86 -33.73
CA THR A 267 -1.57 -17.15 -34.37
C THR A 267 -1.33 -15.65 -34.57
N SER A 268 -0.53 -15.00 -33.71
CA SER A 268 -0.23 -13.56 -33.77
C SER A 268 0.93 -13.18 -32.85
N THR A 269 1.76 -12.20 -33.22
CA THR A 269 2.75 -11.57 -32.32
C THR A 269 2.23 -10.29 -31.67
N GLN A 270 1.07 -9.77 -32.08
CA GLN A 270 0.58 -8.46 -31.68
C GLN A 270 0.40 -8.30 -30.17
N GLU A 271 -0.08 -9.35 -29.50
CA GLU A 271 -0.27 -9.39 -28.05
C GLU A 271 1.06 -9.38 -27.31
N PHE A 272 2.07 -10.08 -27.84
CA PHE A 272 3.42 -10.07 -27.30
C PHE A 272 4.12 -8.72 -27.56
N ASP A 273 3.95 -8.15 -28.75
CA ASP A 273 4.48 -6.83 -29.12
C ASP A 273 3.90 -5.73 -28.21
N LEU A 274 2.61 -5.81 -27.86
CA LEU A 274 1.97 -4.91 -26.90
C LEU A 274 2.52 -5.08 -25.48
N LEU A 275 2.77 -6.32 -25.05
CA LEU A 275 3.42 -6.59 -23.76
C LEU A 275 4.83 -5.99 -23.74
N ASP A 276 5.63 -6.18 -24.79
CA ASP A 276 6.99 -5.65 -24.91
C ASP A 276 7.02 -4.11 -24.89
N GLU A 277 6.10 -3.46 -25.62
CA GLU A 277 5.93 -2.01 -25.59
C GLU A 277 5.64 -1.52 -24.16
N ARG A 278 4.71 -2.17 -23.46
CA ARG A 278 4.32 -1.79 -22.10
C ARG A 278 5.42 -2.05 -21.07
N VAL A 279 6.13 -3.18 -21.16
CA VAL A 279 7.31 -3.43 -20.33
C VAL A 279 8.36 -2.34 -20.58
N THR A 280 8.59 -1.97 -21.83
CA THR A 280 9.54 -0.92 -22.19
C THR A 280 9.18 0.42 -21.55
N GLU A 281 7.91 0.83 -21.56
CA GLU A 281 7.44 2.04 -20.87
C GLU A 281 7.76 2.00 -19.36
N PHE A 282 7.54 0.87 -18.70
CA PHE A 282 7.87 0.68 -17.27
C PHE A 282 9.38 0.74 -17.00
N THR A 283 10.23 0.29 -17.93
CA THR A 283 11.69 0.40 -17.78
C THR A 283 12.21 1.83 -17.91
N GLN A 284 11.51 2.69 -18.66
CA GLN A 284 11.90 4.10 -18.85
C GLN A 284 11.66 4.95 -17.61
N THR A 285 10.74 4.54 -16.73
CA THR A 285 10.44 5.24 -15.48
C THR A 285 10.97 4.43 -14.30
N PRO A 286 12.16 4.78 -13.74
CA PRO A 286 12.73 4.01 -12.65
C PRO A 286 11.80 4.07 -11.43
N PHE A 287 11.29 2.90 -11.02
CA PHE A 287 10.37 2.74 -9.90
C PHE A 287 11.06 2.11 -8.70
N GLY A 288 10.88 2.72 -7.52
CA GLY A 288 11.42 2.23 -6.26
C GLY A 288 12.77 2.85 -5.87
N SER A 289 13.26 2.48 -4.69
CA SER A 289 14.47 3.03 -4.08
C SER A 289 15.78 2.68 -4.80
N GLY A 290 15.74 1.78 -5.78
CA GLY A 290 16.92 1.21 -6.44
C GLY A 290 17.69 0.19 -5.58
N ILE A 291 17.16 -0.15 -4.40
CA ILE A 291 17.75 -1.11 -3.45
C ILE A 291 17.06 -2.48 -3.58
N ASP A 292 15.75 -2.47 -3.76
CA ASP A 292 14.91 -3.67 -3.83
C ASP A 292 14.34 -3.86 -5.25
N ILE A 293 13.87 -5.06 -5.56
CA ILE A 293 13.22 -5.38 -6.85
C ILE A 293 11.95 -4.52 -7.00
N PRO A 294 11.75 -3.83 -8.14
CA PRO A 294 10.54 -3.04 -8.35
C PRO A 294 9.28 -3.90 -8.25
N PRO A 295 8.20 -3.43 -7.57
CA PRO A 295 6.98 -4.23 -7.37
C PRO A 295 6.34 -4.72 -8.67
N TRP A 296 6.40 -3.92 -9.74
CA TRP A 296 5.85 -4.29 -11.04
C TRP A 296 6.59 -5.48 -11.67
N LEU A 297 7.91 -5.58 -11.46
CA LEU A 297 8.72 -6.65 -12.03
C LEU A 297 8.48 -7.95 -11.28
N ALA A 298 8.39 -7.90 -9.95
CA ALA A 298 8.03 -9.05 -9.13
C ALA A 298 6.60 -9.56 -9.48
N ALA A 299 5.63 -8.65 -9.62
CA ALA A 299 4.28 -9.02 -10.03
C ALA A 299 4.20 -9.62 -11.45
N LEU A 300 5.02 -9.13 -12.37
CA LEU A 300 5.13 -9.67 -13.72
C LEU A 300 5.74 -11.07 -13.72
N ASP A 301 6.82 -11.28 -12.97
CA ASP A 301 7.50 -12.57 -12.80
C ASP A 301 6.53 -13.62 -12.21
N ASP A 302 5.88 -13.29 -11.10
CA ASP A 302 4.85 -14.11 -10.48
C ASP A 302 3.73 -14.48 -11.47
N GLN A 303 3.35 -13.54 -12.34
CA GLN A 303 2.29 -13.76 -13.33
C GLN A 303 2.73 -14.69 -14.47
N VAL A 304 3.97 -14.55 -14.94
CA VAL A 304 4.54 -15.45 -15.94
C VAL A 304 4.58 -16.88 -15.40
N ASP A 305 5.09 -17.06 -14.17
CA ASP A 305 5.16 -18.37 -13.52
C ASP A 305 3.77 -19.03 -13.40
N ARG A 306 2.75 -18.24 -13.02
CA ARG A 306 1.36 -18.74 -12.92
C ARG A 306 0.81 -19.20 -14.27
N VAL A 307 0.98 -18.39 -15.31
CA VAL A 307 0.46 -18.71 -16.65
C VAL A 307 1.15 -19.96 -17.20
N LEU A 308 2.47 -20.08 -17.04
CA LEU A 308 3.22 -21.27 -17.46
C LEU A 308 2.84 -22.53 -16.66
N ALA A 309 2.53 -22.39 -15.37
CA ALA A 309 2.04 -23.48 -14.54
C ALA A 309 0.57 -23.86 -14.83
N GLY A 310 -0.14 -23.12 -15.68
CA GLY A 310 -1.57 -23.31 -15.94
C GLY A 310 -2.46 -23.00 -14.72
N ILE A 311 -1.96 -22.22 -13.77
CA ILE A 311 -2.68 -21.86 -12.54
C ILE A 311 -3.51 -20.61 -12.83
N ALA A 312 -4.84 -20.73 -12.73
CA ALA A 312 -5.73 -19.58 -12.78
C ALA A 312 -5.38 -18.59 -11.66
N TRP A 313 -5.38 -17.30 -12.00
CA TRP A 313 -5.04 -16.25 -11.05
C TRP A 313 -5.94 -16.31 -9.81
N THR A 314 -5.36 -16.66 -8.68
CA THR A 314 -5.97 -16.57 -7.35
C THR A 314 -5.00 -15.80 -6.48
N ARG A 315 -5.48 -14.79 -5.75
CA ARG A 315 -4.65 -14.16 -4.73
C ARG A 315 -4.45 -15.22 -3.65
N THR A 316 -3.22 -15.72 -3.49
CA THR A 316 -2.90 -16.68 -2.44
C THR A 316 -3.04 -16.00 -1.09
N GLU A 317 -3.60 -16.77 -0.14
CA GLU A 317 -3.97 -16.44 1.24
C GLU A 317 -5.36 -15.77 1.38
N ASP A 318 -6.33 -16.60 1.82
CA ASP A 318 -7.73 -16.32 2.20
C ASP A 318 -8.85 -16.30 1.14
N ASP A 319 -8.70 -16.98 -0.01
CA ASP A 319 -9.89 -17.45 -0.76
C ASP A 319 -10.37 -18.77 -0.14
N ALA A 320 -10.78 -18.71 1.13
CA ALA A 320 -11.78 -19.66 1.61
C ALA A 320 -12.93 -19.53 0.62
N SER A 321 -13.20 -20.61 -0.11
CA SER A 321 -14.27 -20.73 -1.09
C SER A 321 -15.62 -20.50 -0.41
N VAL A 322 -15.93 -19.24 -0.11
CA VAL A 322 -17.25 -18.84 0.39
C VAL A 322 -18.19 -19.13 -0.77
N PRO A 323 -19.11 -20.10 -0.63
CA PRO A 323 -20.09 -20.33 -1.66
C PRO A 323 -20.96 -19.07 -1.70
N VAL A 324 -20.79 -18.23 -2.72
CA VAL A 324 -21.72 -17.14 -3.00
C VAL A 324 -23.05 -17.82 -3.29
N SER A 325 -23.91 -17.88 -2.29
CA SER A 325 -24.92 -18.94 -2.20
C SER A 325 -26.08 -18.78 -3.19
N ARG A 326 -26.04 -17.74 -4.02
CA ARG A 326 -26.87 -17.56 -5.22
C ARG A 326 -26.05 -16.75 -6.23
N LEU A 327 -25.53 -17.41 -7.26
CA LEU A 327 -25.09 -16.68 -8.45
C LEU A 327 -26.33 -16.08 -9.12
N PRO A 328 -26.29 -14.79 -9.50
CA PRO A 328 -27.37 -14.18 -10.28
C PRO A 328 -27.62 -14.98 -11.56
N ARG A 329 -28.88 -15.09 -11.98
CA ARG A 329 -29.26 -15.89 -13.17
C ARG A 329 -29.27 -15.06 -14.45
N SER A 330 -29.29 -13.74 -14.33
CA SER A 330 -29.38 -12.75 -15.40
C SER A 330 -28.69 -11.45 -14.96
N TRP A 331 -28.33 -10.58 -15.90
CA TRP A 331 -27.81 -9.24 -15.63
C TRP A 331 -28.84 -8.37 -14.91
N SER A 332 -30.11 -8.46 -15.32
CA SER A 332 -31.24 -7.83 -14.63
C SER A 332 -31.37 -8.24 -13.15
N ASP A 333 -31.15 -9.52 -12.80
CA ASP A 333 -31.16 -10.01 -11.41
C ASP A 333 -30.01 -9.40 -10.58
N VAL A 334 -28.86 -9.14 -11.23
CA VAL A 334 -27.70 -8.50 -10.60
C VAL A 334 -28.07 -7.08 -10.19
N LEU A 335 -28.57 -6.28 -11.12
CA LEU A 335 -28.91 -4.88 -10.88
C LEU A 335 -29.96 -4.74 -9.77
N GLU A 336 -31.00 -5.57 -9.80
CA GLU A 336 -32.03 -5.57 -8.75
C GLU A 336 -31.45 -5.95 -7.38
N SER A 337 -30.51 -6.90 -7.35
CA SER A 337 -29.85 -7.32 -6.11
C SER A 337 -28.95 -6.24 -5.52
N ILE A 338 -28.19 -5.52 -6.36
CA ILE A 338 -27.35 -4.39 -5.96
C ILE A 338 -28.24 -3.27 -5.40
N HIS A 339 -29.28 -2.87 -6.15
CA HIS A 339 -30.23 -1.85 -5.70
C HIS A 339 -30.88 -2.22 -4.36
N ARG A 340 -31.41 -3.44 -4.23
CA ARG A 340 -32.05 -3.92 -3.00
C ARG A 340 -31.10 -3.92 -1.82
N TRP A 341 -29.83 -4.22 -2.05
CA TRP A 341 -28.82 -4.21 -1.00
C TRP A 341 -28.47 -2.77 -0.57
N LEU A 342 -28.32 -1.85 -1.52
CA LEU A 342 -28.08 -0.44 -1.23
C LEU A 342 -29.25 0.20 -0.47
N SER A 343 -30.50 -0.03 -0.90
CA SER A 343 -31.70 0.53 -0.25
C SER A 343 -31.97 0.01 1.16
N ARG A 344 -31.30 -1.07 1.60
CA ARG A 344 -31.40 -1.58 2.99
C ARG A 344 -30.38 -0.93 3.94
N ARG A 345 -29.46 -0.12 3.41
CA ARG A 345 -28.37 0.51 4.18
C ARG A 345 -28.56 2.02 4.35
N GLU A 346 -29.48 2.63 3.62
CA GLU A 346 -30.10 3.92 3.97
C GLU A 346 -31.10 3.74 5.11
#